data_AF-A0A7C5A8E1-F1
#
_entry.id   AF-A0A7C5A8E1-F1
#
_cell.length_a   1.000
_cell.length_b   1.000
_cell.length_c   1.000
_cell.angle_alpha   90.00
_cell.angle_beta   90.00
_cell.angle_gamma   90.00
#
_symmetry.space_group_name_H-M   'P 1'
#
loop_
_entity.id
_entity.type
_entity.pdbx_description
1 polymer ?
#
loop_
_entity_poly.entity_id
_entity_poly.type
_entity_poly.pdbx_seq_one_letter_code
_entity_poly.pdbx_strand_id
1 'polypeptide(L)'
;MKFFILDTDYIVKEGKTKIRIWGKNEKGKNGILFFEEKPYFFVLSKNKSEEILDIQKILAEKKIKFEKIETTKMKLAGEERNFIKIFCKKPADTQNVREAIKVLEEKRGGKGSLINEYEYAINFYRKFLIDKRINGCCWVEAEGKEIKTNYN
;
A
#
# COMPACT_ATOMS: atom_id res chain seq x y z
N MET A 1 6.13 -15.34 -18.44
CA MET A 1 6.95 -14.61 -19.45
C MET A 1 8.07 -13.89 -18.74
N LYS A 2 9.28 -13.85 -19.32
CA LYS A 2 10.39 -13.07 -18.76
C LYS A 2 10.39 -11.64 -19.26
N PHE A 3 10.64 -10.71 -18.35
CA PHE A 3 10.53 -9.28 -18.60
C PHE A 3 11.62 -8.52 -17.84
N PHE A 4 12.41 -7.71 -18.54
CA PHE A 4 13.44 -6.85 -17.97
C PHE A 4 12.86 -5.49 -17.61
N ILE A 5 12.94 -5.12 -16.34
CA ILE A 5 12.33 -3.90 -15.81
C ILE A 5 13.20 -2.69 -16.11
N LEU A 6 12.60 -1.64 -16.66
CA LEU A 6 13.22 -0.35 -16.93
C LEU A 6 12.70 0.75 -16.00
N ASP A 7 11.39 0.81 -15.81
CA ASP A 7 10.76 1.80 -14.93
C ASP A 7 9.50 1.21 -14.28
N THR A 8 9.06 1.80 -13.18
CA THR A 8 7.82 1.41 -12.50
C THR A 8 7.12 2.64 -11.94
N ASP A 9 5.84 2.75 -12.27
CA ASP A 9 4.98 3.81 -11.78
C ASP A 9 3.59 3.25 -11.42
N TYR A 10 2.63 4.14 -11.18
CA TYR A 10 1.24 3.74 -11.05
C TYR A 10 0.29 4.76 -11.67
N ILE A 11 -0.91 4.28 -11.99
CA ILE A 11 -2.05 5.11 -12.40
C ILE A 11 -3.25 4.84 -11.51
N VAL A 12 -4.13 5.84 -11.40
CA VAL A 12 -5.46 5.69 -10.82
C VAL A 12 -6.46 5.86 -11.96
N LYS A 13 -7.12 4.78 -12.38
CA LYS A 13 -8.11 4.79 -13.45
C LYS A 13 -9.39 4.14 -12.96
N GLU A 14 -10.54 4.81 -13.16
CA GLU A 14 -11.86 4.30 -12.76
C GLU A 14 -11.94 3.92 -11.27
N GLY A 15 -11.26 4.70 -10.41
CA GLY A 15 -11.20 4.44 -8.97
C GLY A 15 -10.35 3.23 -8.57
N LYS A 16 -9.68 2.57 -9.52
CA LYS A 16 -8.73 1.50 -9.29
C LYS A 16 -7.30 1.97 -9.47
N THR A 17 -6.44 1.46 -8.60
CA THR A 17 -5.00 1.66 -8.62
C THR A 17 -4.33 0.55 -9.39
N LYS A 18 -3.51 0.91 -10.38
CA LYS A 18 -2.75 -0.03 -11.20
C LYS A 18 -1.27 0.34 -11.18
N ILE A 19 -0.42 -0.57 -10.76
CA ILE A 19 1.02 -0.50 -10.97
C ILE A 19 1.29 -0.77 -12.44
N ARG A 20 2.19 0.02 -13.05
CA ARG A 20 2.72 -0.24 -14.39
C ARG A 20 4.22 -0.51 -14.27
N ILE A 21 4.66 -1.64 -14.82
CA ILE A 21 6.07 -1.99 -14.94
C ILE A 21 6.44 -1.90 -16.41
N TRP A 22 7.27 -0.92 -16.76
CA TRP A 22 7.77 -0.69 -18.10
C TRP A 22 9.03 -1.50 -18.32
N GLY A 23 9.19 -2.07 -19.50
CA GLY A 23 10.34 -2.92 -19.74
C GLY A 23 10.36 -3.58 -21.11
N LYS A 24 11.21 -4.60 -21.23
CA LYS A 24 11.40 -5.36 -22.47
C LYS A 24 11.27 -6.86 -22.21
N ASN A 25 10.65 -7.58 -23.13
CA ASN A 25 10.69 -9.04 -23.09
C ASN A 25 12.04 -9.58 -23.59
N GLU A 26 12.23 -10.91 -23.53
CA GLU A 26 13.45 -11.57 -24.02
C GLU A 26 13.77 -11.33 -25.50
N LYS A 27 12.78 -10.93 -26.31
CA LYS A 27 12.95 -10.57 -27.72
C LYS A 27 13.30 -9.08 -27.92
N GLY A 28 13.55 -8.35 -26.84
CA GLY A 28 13.86 -6.92 -26.87
C GLY A 28 12.67 -6.01 -27.20
N LYS A 29 11.44 -6.54 -27.30
CA LYS A 29 10.24 -5.74 -27.56
C LYS A 29 9.78 -5.04 -26.29
N ASN A 30 9.47 -3.75 -26.42
CA ASN A 30 8.88 -2.96 -25.34
C ASN A 30 7.52 -3.55 -24.93
N GLY A 31 7.18 -3.40 -23.67
CA GLY A 31 5.87 -3.78 -23.14
C GLY A 31 5.61 -3.13 -21.79
N ILE A 32 4.43 -3.42 -21.25
CA ILE A 32 4.01 -2.95 -19.92
C ILE A 32 3.30 -4.08 -19.22
N LEU A 33 3.68 -4.36 -17.97
CA LEU A 33 2.92 -5.22 -17.08
C LEU A 33 2.02 -4.37 -16.19
N PHE A 34 0.76 -4.78 -16.03
CA PHE A 34 -0.21 -4.09 -15.18
C PHE A 34 -0.59 -4.97 -14.00
N PHE A 35 -0.55 -4.40 -12.79
CA PHE A 35 -1.02 -5.07 -11.56
C PHE A 35 -2.03 -4.20 -10.83
N GLU A 36 -3.24 -4.72 -10.59
CA GLU A 36 -4.20 -4.07 -9.69
C GLU A 36 -3.76 -4.33 -8.25
N GLU A 37 -3.44 -3.27 -7.51
CA GLU A 37 -2.95 -3.36 -6.14
C GLU A 37 -3.54 -2.26 -5.28
N LYS A 38 -3.69 -2.48 -3.98
CA LYS A 38 -4.26 -1.49 -3.06
C LYS A 38 -3.18 -0.90 -2.16
N PRO A 39 -3.12 0.43 -2.01
CA PRO A 39 -2.20 1.05 -1.05
C PRO A 39 -2.61 0.70 0.37
N TYR A 40 -1.62 0.51 1.23
CA TYR A 40 -1.85 0.24 2.64
C TYR A 40 -0.70 0.76 3.48
N PHE A 41 -0.94 0.89 4.77
CA PHE A 41 0.11 1.20 5.76
C PHE A 41 -0.24 0.51 7.09
N PHE A 42 0.67 0.61 8.05
CA PHE A 42 0.53 -0.08 9.33
C PHE A 42 0.40 0.89 10.50
N VAL A 43 -0.31 0.45 11.53
CA VAL A 43 -0.43 1.12 12.81
C VAL A 43 -0.07 0.12 13.90
N LEU A 44 0.87 0.49 14.76
CA LEU A 44 1.28 -0.33 15.89
C LEU A 44 0.24 -0.25 17.00
N SER A 45 -0.18 -1.42 17.46
CA SER A 45 -1.35 -1.61 18.31
C SER A 45 -0.98 -2.24 19.66
N LYS A 46 -1.57 -1.75 20.76
CA LYS A 46 -1.56 -2.40 22.08
C LYS A 46 -2.78 -3.30 22.25
N ASN A 47 -3.96 -2.80 21.88
CA ASN A 47 -5.25 -3.47 21.97
C ASN A 47 -6.01 -3.38 20.64
N LYS A 48 -5.82 -4.38 19.76
CA LYS A 48 -6.36 -4.38 18.39
C LYS A 48 -7.87 -4.11 18.33
N SER A 49 -8.65 -4.76 19.18
CA SER A 49 -10.11 -4.74 19.05
C SER A 49 -10.69 -3.35 19.32
N GLU A 50 -10.24 -2.71 20.40
CA GLU A 50 -10.68 -1.37 20.78
C GLU A 50 -10.16 -0.31 19.78
N GLU A 51 -8.91 -0.42 19.39
CA GLU A 51 -8.29 0.52 18.46
C GLU A 51 -8.89 0.46 17.06
N ILE A 52 -9.30 -0.71 16.57
CA ILE A 52 -10.00 -0.84 15.29
C ILE A 52 -11.34 -0.11 15.35
N LEU A 53 -12.08 -0.23 16.46
CA LEU A 53 -13.35 0.48 16.64
C LEU A 53 -13.14 2.00 16.67
N ASP A 54 -12.13 2.48 17.39
CA ASP A 54 -11.75 3.91 17.42
C ASP A 54 -11.37 4.42 16.02
N ILE A 55 -10.56 3.67 15.28
CA ILE A 55 -10.18 3.99 13.89
C ILE A 55 -11.42 4.04 12.99
N GLN A 56 -12.29 3.05 13.06
CA GLN A 56 -13.51 3.02 12.24
C GLN A 56 -14.43 4.19 12.57
N LYS A 57 -14.58 4.51 13.86
CA LYS A 57 -15.39 5.63 14.34
C LYS A 57 -14.88 6.96 13.82
N ILE A 58 -13.59 7.27 13.97
CA ILE A 58 -13.03 8.56 13.53
C ILE A 58 -13.08 8.71 12.00
N LEU A 59 -12.87 7.62 11.25
CA LEU A 59 -12.98 7.63 9.79
C LEU A 59 -14.44 7.85 9.35
N ALA A 60 -15.41 7.24 10.04
CA ALA A 60 -16.83 7.46 9.78
C ALA A 60 -17.26 8.91 10.08
N GLU A 61 -16.87 9.45 11.24
CA GLU A 61 -17.15 10.84 11.65
C GLU A 61 -16.61 11.84 10.62
N LYS A 62 -15.39 11.62 10.12
CA LYS A 62 -14.77 12.45 9.08
C LYS A 62 -15.22 12.12 7.66
N LYS A 63 -16.12 11.15 7.48
CA LYS A 63 -16.62 10.64 6.17
C LYS A 63 -15.48 10.21 5.22
N ILE A 64 -14.38 9.70 5.78
CA ILE A 64 -13.21 9.23 5.03
C ILE A 64 -13.43 7.77 4.66
N LYS A 65 -13.41 7.47 3.36
CA LYS A 65 -13.55 6.11 2.85
C LYS A 65 -12.19 5.39 2.87
N PHE A 66 -12.20 4.14 3.29
CA PHE A 66 -11.08 3.21 3.18
C PHE A 66 -11.54 1.92 2.49
N GLU A 67 -10.63 1.00 2.20
CA GLU A 67 -10.94 -0.28 1.55
C GLU A 67 -11.30 -1.35 2.60
N LYS A 68 -10.36 -1.67 3.49
CA LYS A 68 -10.55 -2.62 4.58
C LYS A 68 -9.48 -2.43 5.66
N ILE A 69 -9.70 -3.03 6.82
CA ILE A 69 -8.74 -3.11 7.92
C ILE A 69 -8.49 -4.59 8.21
N GLU A 70 -7.22 -4.95 8.36
CA GLU A 70 -6.79 -6.29 8.77
C GLU A 70 -5.88 -6.19 9.98
N THR A 71 -5.70 -7.30 10.70
CA THR A 71 -4.69 -7.39 11.76
C THR A 71 -3.58 -8.32 11.33
N THR A 72 -2.36 -8.00 11.75
CA THR A 72 -1.19 -8.82 11.45
C THR A 72 -0.19 -8.77 12.61
N LYS A 73 0.82 -9.63 12.55
CA LYS A 73 1.96 -9.65 13.46
C LYS A 73 3.22 -9.43 12.66
N MET A 74 4.08 -8.52 13.12
CA MET A 74 5.34 -8.20 12.45
C MET A 74 6.44 -8.07 13.51
N LYS A 75 7.69 -8.28 13.11
CA LYS A 75 8.84 -7.99 13.98
C LYS A 75 9.17 -6.50 13.90
N LEU A 76 9.23 -5.84 15.04
CA LEU A 76 9.70 -4.47 15.19
C LEU A 76 10.85 -4.47 16.20
N ALA A 77 12.04 -4.02 15.77
CA ALA A 77 13.26 -4.07 16.58
C ALA A 77 13.56 -5.48 17.15
N GLY A 78 13.34 -6.53 16.34
CA GLY A 78 13.58 -7.92 16.72
C GLY A 78 12.43 -8.60 17.46
N GLU A 79 11.47 -7.85 17.99
CA GLU A 79 10.38 -8.41 18.79
C GLU A 79 9.06 -8.50 18.01
N GLU A 80 8.29 -9.56 18.23
CA GLU A 80 6.97 -9.69 17.62
C GLU A 80 6.00 -8.66 18.23
N ARG A 81 5.29 -7.95 17.34
CA ARG A 81 4.33 -6.91 17.68
C ARG A 81 3.08 -7.04 16.84
N ASN A 82 1.99 -6.53 17.40
CA ASN A 82 0.68 -6.51 16.80
C ASN A 82 0.50 -5.23 15.97
N PHE A 83 0.09 -5.38 14.73
CA PHE A 83 -0.19 -4.26 13.83
C PHE A 83 -1.61 -4.35 13.28
N ILE A 84 -2.18 -3.18 13.06
CA ILE A 84 -3.38 -2.97 12.27
C ILE A 84 -2.93 -2.53 10.88
N LYS A 85 -3.31 -3.28 9.85
CA LYS A 85 -3.01 -3.00 8.44
C LYS A 85 -4.22 -2.33 7.80
N ILE A 86 -4.07 -1.09 7.36
CA ILE A 86 -5.18 -0.31 6.81
C ILE A 86 -5.02 -0.20 5.30
N PHE A 87 -5.93 -0.79 4.55
CA PHE A 87 -5.98 -0.69 3.09
C PHE A 87 -6.83 0.53 2.67
N CYS A 88 -6.30 1.31 1.76
CA CYS A 88 -6.92 2.51 1.20
C CYS A 88 -7.36 2.26 -0.25
N LYS A 89 -8.28 3.08 -0.77
CA LYS A 89 -8.79 2.90 -2.14
C LYS A 89 -7.80 3.40 -3.20
N LYS A 90 -7.15 4.53 -2.96
CA LYS A 90 -6.09 5.13 -3.79
C LYS A 90 -4.96 5.73 -2.94
N PRO A 91 -3.75 5.96 -3.50
CA PRO A 91 -2.59 6.39 -2.71
C PRO A 91 -2.84 7.71 -1.98
N ALA A 92 -3.56 8.65 -2.60
CA ALA A 92 -3.91 9.92 -1.96
C ALA A 92 -4.77 9.75 -0.69
N ASP A 93 -5.54 8.66 -0.57
CA ASP A 93 -6.38 8.43 0.61
C ASP A 93 -5.54 8.01 1.82
N THR A 94 -4.34 7.46 1.62
CA THR A 94 -3.45 7.08 2.74
C THR A 94 -3.16 8.26 3.64
N GLN A 95 -2.92 9.43 3.05
CA GLN A 95 -2.70 10.68 3.78
C GLN A 95 -3.96 11.06 4.56
N ASN A 96 -5.13 11.07 3.93
CA ASN A 96 -6.38 11.43 4.60
C ASN A 96 -6.69 10.51 5.80
N VAL A 97 -6.54 9.20 5.61
CA VAL A 97 -6.75 8.20 6.66
C VAL A 97 -5.74 8.40 7.79
N ARG A 98 -4.45 8.58 7.47
CA ARG A 98 -3.40 8.85 8.46
C ARG A 98 -3.70 10.10 9.30
N GLU A 99 -4.05 11.20 8.64
CA GLU A 99 -4.34 12.46 9.30
C GLU A 99 -5.59 12.39 10.19
N ALA A 100 -6.51 11.48 9.90
CA ALA A 100 -7.65 11.20 10.76
C ALA A 100 -7.26 10.39 12.01
N ILE A 101 -6.44 9.35 11.85
CA ILE A 101 -6.10 8.46 12.97
C ILE A 101 -5.03 9.05 13.88
N LYS A 102 -4.17 9.96 13.39
CA LYS A 102 -3.08 10.52 14.20
C LYS A 102 -3.57 11.26 15.44
N VAL A 103 -4.82 11.73 15.44
CA VAL A 103 -5.44 12.40 16.58
C VAL A 103 -5.77 11.43 17.72
N LEU A 104 -5.62 10.12 17.51
CA LEU A 104 -5.77 9.10 18.53
C LEU A 104 -4.46 8.84 19.29
N GLU A 105 -3.32 9.31 18.77
CA GLU A 105 -2.01 9.16 19.43
C GLU A 105 -1.86 10.12 20.60
N GLU A 106 -1.41 9.60 21.75
CA GLU A 106 -1.19 10.39 22.98
C GLU A 106 -0.24 11.56 22.74
N LYS A 107 0.87 11.31 22.05
CA LYS A 107 1.90 12.31 21.70
C LYS A 107 1.36 13.47 20.86
N ARG A 108 0.21 13.30 20.21
CA ARG A 108 -0.46 14.30 19.37
C ARG A 108 -1.72 14.86 20.04
N GLY A 109 -1.88 14.68 21.35
CA GLY A 109 -3.02 15.19 22.14
C GLY A 109 -4.27 14.31 22.07
N GLY A 110 -4.13 13.06 21.62
CA GLY A 110 -5.20 12.08 21.52
C GLY A 110 -5.45 11.26 22.78
N LYS A 111 -6.38 10.30 22.68
CA LYS A 111 -6.70 9.35 23.77
C LYS A 111 -5.56 8.40 24.12
N GLY A 112 -4.55 8.27 23.26
CA GLY A 112 -3.46 7.32 23.45
C GLY A 112 -3.77 5.88 23.03
N SER A 113 -4.89 5.67 22.33
CA SER A 113 -5.27 4.36 21.80
C SER A 113 -4.24 3.84 20.79
N LEU A 114 -3.58 4.72 20.01
CA LEU A 114 -2.58 4.32 19.02
C LEU A 114 -1.15 4.61 19.47
N ILE A 115 -0.22 3.70 19.16
CA ILE A 115 1.18 3.89 19.50
C ILE A 115 1.91 4.73 18.45
N ASN A 116 1.91 4.28 17.19
CA ASN A 116 2.65 4.91 16.10
C ASN A 116 2.23 4.34 14.72
N GLU A 117 2.37 5.13 13.66
CA GLU A 117 2.18 4.69 12.27
C GLU A 117 3.50 4.30 11.58
N TYR A 118 3.42 3.36 10.62
CA TYR A 118 4.58 2.85 9.90
C TYR A 118 4.30 2.70 8.40
N GLU A 119 5.36 2.82 7.60
CA GLU A 119 5.40 2.61 6.15
C GLU A 119 4.48 3.50 5.29
N TYR A 120 3.71 4.42 5.87
CA TYR A 120 2.82 5.32 5.13
C TYR A 120 3.58 6.24 4.13
N ALA A 121 4.83 6.59 4.44
CA ALA A 121 5.65 7.48 3.63
C ALA A 121 6.30 6.77 2.44
N ILE A 122 6.21 5.43 2.36
CA ILE A 122 6.74 4.67 1.23
C ILE A 122 5.82 4.89 0.03
N ASN A 123 6.38 5.33 -1.09
CA ASN A 123 5.61 5.52 -2.32
C ASN A 123 4.94 4.21 -2.74
N PHE A 124 3.69 4.29 -3.18
CA PHE A 124 2.84 3.14 -3.51
C PHE A 124 3.49 2.12 -4.46
N TYR A 125 4.12 2.55 -5.56
CA TYR A 125 4.76 1.58 -6.47
C TYR A 125 6.03 0.98 -5.85
N ARG A 126 6.77 1.73 -5.03
CA ARG A 126 7.96 1.23 -4.33
C ARG A 126 7.56 0.18 -3.30
N LYS A 127 6.45 0.40 -2.61
CA LYS A 127 5.89 -0.58 -1.66
C LYS A 127 5.55 -1.90 -2.36
N PHE A 128 4.94 -1.83 -3.54
CA PHE A 128 4.69 -3.02 -4.37
C PHE A 128 6.00 -3.75 -4.74
N LEU A 129 7.03 -3.03 -5.19
CA LEU A 129 8.33 -3.63 -5.53
C LEU A 129 8.97 -4.33 -4.31
N ILE A 130 8.94 -3.68 -3.14
CA ILE A 130 9.44 -4.25 -1.87
C ILE A 130 8.69 -5.53 -1.52
N ASP A 131 7.35 -5.50 -1.55
CA ASP A 131 6.51 -6.63 -1.19
C ASP A 131 6.73 -7.84 -2.11
N LYS A 132 6.96 -7.58 -3.40
CA LYS A 132 7.26 -8.62 -4.40
C LYS A 132 8.75 -8.98 -4.50
N ARG A 133 9.62 -8.31 -3.73
CA ARG A 133 11.08 -8.47 -3.76
C ARG A 133 11.68 -8.25 -5.15
N ILE A 134 11.16 -7.26 -5.86
CA ILE A 134 11.60 -6.89 -7.21
C ILE A 134 12.66 -5.79 -7.07
N ASN A 135 13.84 -6.05 -7.62
CA ASN A 135 14.93 -5.08 -7.69
C ASN A 135 14.81 -4.19 -8.93
N GLY A 136 15.53 -3.07 -8.92
CA GLY A 136 15.70 -2.25 -10.12
C GLY A 136 16.52 -2.98 -11.19
N CYS A 137 16.20 -2.74 -12.46
CA CYS A 137 16.96 -3.25 -13.61
C CYS A 137 17.23 -4.76 -13.57
N CYS A 138 16.21 -5.54 -13.20
CA CYS A 138 16.31 -7.00 -13.16
C CYS A 138 15.32 -7.67 -14.10
N TRP A 139 15.60 -8.94 -14.39
CA TRP A 139 14.63 -9.83 -15.02
C TRP A 139 13.62 -10.31 -13.98
N VAL A 140 12.35 -10.29 -14.34
CA VAL A 140 11.26 -10.91 -13.57
C VAL A 140 10.51 -11.90 -14.46
N GLU A 141 9.85 -12.86 -13.82
CA GLU A 141 8.87 -13.71 -14.46
C GLU A 141 7.47 -13.26 -14.07
N ALA A 142 6.62 -13.07 -15.07
CA ALA A 142 5.24 -12.62 -14.88
C ALA A 142 4.26 -13.49 -15.68
N GLU A 143 3.12 -13.79 -15.07
CA GLU A 143 2.00 -14.48 -15.70
C GLU A 143 0.80 -13.53 -15.79
N GLY A 144 0.03 -13.63 -16.87
CA GLY A 144 -1.09 -12.75 -17.10
C GLY A 144 -1.71 -12.91 -18.47
N LYS A 145 -2.69 -12.04 -18.77
CA LYS A 145 -3.37 -11.97 -20.06
C LYS A 145 -2.83 -10.79 -20.86
N GLU A 146 -2.53 -11.01 -22.13
CA GLU A 146 -2.19 -9.93 -23.04
C GLU A 146 -3.41 -9.04 -23.27
N ILE A 147 -3.21 -7.73 -23.21
CA ILE A 147 -4.25 -6.74 -23.46
C ILE A 147 -3.71 -5.70 -24.46
N LYS A 148 -4.56 -5.26 -25.37
CA LYS A 148 -4.23 -4.11 -26.23
C LYS A 148 -4.22 -2.85 -25.38
N THR A 149 -3.17 -2.05 -25.55
CA THR A 149 -3.04 -0.77 -24.84
C THR A 149 -2.68 0.33 -25.83
N ASN A 150 -2.96 1.57 -25.44
CA ASN A 150 -2.62 2.76 -26.23
C ASN A 150 -1.29 3.38 -25.76
N TYR A 151 -0.48 2.63 -25.01
CA TYR A 151 0.85 3.05 -24.62
C TYR A 151 1.84 2.58 -25.70
N ASN A 152 2.69 3.51 -26.16
CA ASN A 152 3.69 3.28 -27.19
C ASN A 152 5.01 2.78 -26.60
#